data_AF-A0A920FCM0-F1
#
_entry.id   AF-A0A920FCM0-F1
#
_cell.length_a   1.000
_cell.length_b   1.000
_cell.length_c   1.000
_cell.angle_alpha   90.00
_cell.angle_beta   90.00
_cell.angle_gamma   90.00
#
_symmetry.space_group_name_H-M   'P 1'
#
loop_
_entity.id
_entity.type
_entity.pdbx_description
1 polymer ?
#
loop_
_entity_poly.entity_id
_entity_poly.type
_entity_poly.pdbx_seq_one_letter_code
_entity_poly.pdbx_strand_id
1 'polypeptide(L)'
;MNVTIIRAAGETGQLYGSVTSRDIAESVTKAGISISKNQVILNRALKVLGLEPIRISLHPEVSVEVTANIARNKEEAEQQLSQGYAVSAVPAEEDRQPEKASTPSSDNTDGPIKANLMASEDKGKED
;
A
#
# COMPACT_ATOMS: atom_id res chain seq x y z
N MET A 1 -5.86 18.18 -0.25
CA MET A 1 -7.18 18.41 0.37
C MET A 1 -7.61 17.11 1.03
N ASN A 2 -8.08 17.15 2.29
CA ASN A 2 -8.49 15.97 3.04
C ASN A 2 -9.96 16.03 3.44
N VAL A 3 -10.61 14.87 3.49
CA VAL A 3 -12.02 14.74 3.91
C VAL A 3 -12.11 13.63 4.94
N THR A 4 -12.67 13.96 6.11
CA THR A 4 -12.83 13.01 7.21
C THR A 4 -14.15 12.28 7.11
N ILE A 5 -14.09 10.95 7.15
CA ILE A 5 -15.23 10.04 7.11
C ILE A 5 -15.20 9.21 8.39
N ILE A 6 -16.29 9.27 9.17
CA ILE A 6 -16.40 8.54 10.44
C ILE A 6 -17.23 7.29 10.23
N ARG A 7 -16.65 6.12 10.52
CA ARG A 7 -17.34 4.84 10.45
C ARG A 7 -16.92 3.87 11.55
N ALA A 8 -17.86 3.04 11.98
CA ALA A 8 -17.58 1.94 12.90
C ALA A 8 -16.60 0.95 12.28
N ALA A 9 -15.54 0.65 13.02
CA ALA A 9 -14.52 -0.32 12.66
C ALA A 9 -14.07 -1.10 13.90
N GLY A 10 -13.55 -2.30 13.69
CA GLY A 10 -13.01 -3.16 14.73
C GLY A 10 -11.66 -2.66 15.25
N GLU A 11 -11.16 -3.33 16.29
CA GLU A 11 -9.89 -3.00 16.94
C GLU A 11 -8.68 -3.19 16.02
N THR A 12 -8.77 -4.09 15.05
CA THR A 12 -7.72 -4.34 14.04
C THR A 12 -7.73 -3.33 12.88
N GLY A 13 -8.54 -2.27 12.95
CA GLY A 13 -8.64 -1.26 11.89
C GLY A 13 -9.43 -1.68 10.66
N GLN A 14 -10.10 -2.83 10.70
CA GLN A 14 -11.06 -3.23 9.67
C GLN A 14 -12.43 -2.58 9.91
N LEU A 15 -13.00 -1.96 8.88
CA LEU A 15 -14.35 -1.41 8.90
C LEU A 15 -15.38 -2.54 8.97
N TYR A 16 -16.43 -2.36 9.80
CA TYR A 16 -17.56 -3.29 9.82
C TYR A 16 -18.44 -3.21 8.56
N GLY A 17 -18.19 -2.24 7.69
CA GLY A 17 -18.87 -2.06 6.42
C GLY A 17 -17.90 -1.72 5.30
N SER A 18 -18.39 -1.03 4.28
CA SER A 18 -17.56 -0.55 3.16
C SER A 18 -17.81 0.93 2.94
N VAL A 19 -16.73 1.70 2.81
CA VAL A 19 -16.83 3.07 2.32
C VAL A 19 -16.89 3.00 0.80
N THR A 20 -17.94 3.58 0.25
CA THR A 20 -18.23 3.56 -1.19
C THR A 20 -18.08 4.95 -1.78
N SER A 21 -18.03 5.04 -3.11
CA SER A 21 -17.99 6.31 -3.85
C SER A 21 -19.09 7.30 -3.44
N ARG A 22 -20.24 6.80 -2.97
CA ARG A 22 -21.35 7.64 -2.50
C ARG A 22 -20.99 8.38 -1.21
N ASP A 23 -20.42 7.68 -0.24
CA ASP A 23 -20.07 8.23 1.07
C ASP A 23 -18.95 9.28 0.95
N ILE A 24 -17.99 9.01 0.07
CA ILE A 24 -16.93 9.97 -0.32
C ILE A 24 -17.55 11.20 -0.98
N ALA A 25 -18.47 11.01 -1.94
CA ALA A 25 -19.14 12.12 -2.62
C ALA A 25 -19.94 13.01 -1.68
N GLU A 26 -20.69 12.41 -0.74
CA GLU A 26 -21.44 13.15 0.28
C GLU A 26 -20.51 13.93 1.21
N SER A 27 -19.38 13.34 1.61
CA SER A 27 -18.41 13.99 2.51
C SER A 27 -17.67 15.14 1.83
N VAL A 28 -17.31 14.99 0.55
CA VAL A 28 -16.72 16.07 -0.26
C VAL A 28 -17.74 17.18 -0.53
N THR A 29 -19.01 16.83 -0.76
CA THR A 29 -20.09 17.81 -0.93
C THR A 29 -20.31 18.62 0.35
N LYS A 30 -20.23 17.98 1.52
CA LYS A 30 -20.25 18.68 2.81
C LYS A 30 -19.05 19.61 3.02
N ALA A 31 -17.91 19.31 2.41
CA ALA A 31 -16.74 20.17 2.41
C ALA A 31 -16.85 21.37 1.44
N GLY A 32 -17.95 21.47 0.68
CA GLY A 32 -18.27 22.62 -0.17
C GLY A 32 -18.08 22.39 -1.68
N ILE A 33 -17.66 21.20 -2.11
CA ILE A 33 -17.50 20.87 -3.53
C ILE A 33 -18.59 19.88 -3.96
N SER A 34 -19.55 20.34 -4.76
CA SER A 34 -20.64 19.50 -5.25
C SER A 34 -20.12 18.47 -6.26
N ILE A 35 -20.07 17.20 -5.87
CA ILE A 35 -19.63 16.10 -6.74
C ILE A 35 -20.63 14.96 -6.78
N SER A 36 -20.67 14.25 -7.91
CA SER A 36 -21.49 13.05 -8.10
C SER A 36 -20.70 11.78 -7.83
N LYS A 37 -21.38 10.73 -7.35
CA LYS A 37 -20.75 9.40 -7.11
C LYS A 37 -20.02 8.81 -8.33
N ASN A 38 -20.44 9.15 -9.55
CA ASN A 38 -19.85 8.68 -10.80
C ASN A 38 -18.50 9.35 -11.11
N GLN A 39 -18.22 10.50 -10.49
CA GLN A 39 -16.97 11.25 -10.66
C GLN A 39 -15.86 10.73 -9.74
N VAL A 40 -16.22 9.91 -8.74
CA VAL A 40 -15.26 9.31 -7.80
C VAL A 40 -14.74 8.01 -8.40
N ILE A 41 -13.46 8.00 -8.78
CA ILE A 41 -12.80 6.82 -9.32
C ILE A 41 -12.31 5.98 -8.15
N LEU A 42 -12.94 4.83 -7.95
CA LEU A 42 -12.65 3.92 -6.86
C LEU A 42 -12.51 2.49 -7.43
N ASN A 43 -11.29 1.97 -7.41
CA ASN A 43 -10.97 0.65 -7.97
C ASN A 43 -11.44 -0.50 -7.06
N ARG A 44 -11.46 -0.26 -5.74
CA ARG A 44 -11.83 -1.24 -4.71
C ARG A 44 -12.60 -0.58 -3.58
N ALA A 45 -13.56 -1.30 -3.00
CA ALA A 45 -14.25 -0.85 -1.79
C ALA A 45 -13.26 -0.70 -0.63
N LEU A 46 -13.35 0.39 0.13
CA LEU A 46 -12.46 0.64 1.27
C LEU A 46 -13.03 -0.05 2.50
N LYS A 47 -12.24 -0.93 3.09
CA LYS A 47 -12.60 -1.77 4.25
C LYS A 47 -11.63 -1.61 5.42
N VAL A 48 -10.68 -0.69 5.32
CA VAL A 48 -9.66 -0.44 6.34
C VAL A 48 -9.71 1.04 6.72
N LEU A 49 -9.43 1.33 8.00
CA LEU A 49 -9.22 2.68 8.49
C LEU A 49 -7.90 3.26 7.99
N GLY A 50 -7.84 4.58 7.85
CA GLY A 50 -6.62 5.28 7.48
C GLY A 50 -6.83 6.33 6.40
N LEU A 51 -5.69 6.79 5.87
CA LEU A 51 -5.61 7.81 4.84
C LEU A 51 -5.48 7.12 3.48
N GLU A 52 -6.51 7.20 2.65
CA GLU A 52 -6.49 6.66 1.29
C GLU A 52 -6.59 7.82 0.27
N PRO A 53 -5.66 7.93 -0.70
CA PRO A 53 -5.78 8.88 -1.78
C PRO A 53 -6.84 8.43 -2.80
N ILE A 54 -7.84 9.27 -3.05
CA ILE A 54 -8.92 9.01 -3.98
C ILE A 54 -8.87 10.02 -5.13
N ARG A 55 -8.97 9.51 -6.36
CA ARG A 55 -8.98 10.35 -7.57
C ARG A 55 -10.40 10.73 -7.95
N ILE A 56 -10.63 12.02 -8.16
CA ILE A 56 -11.93 12.58 -8.54
C ILE A 56 -11.80 13.27 -9.89
N SER A 57 -12.57 12.83 -10.87
CA SER A 57 -12.63 13.44 -12.20
C SER A 57 -13.78 14.43 -12.27
N LEU A 58 -13.46 15.72 -12.15
CA LEU A 58 -14.46 16.79 -12.23
C LEU A 58 -14.88 17.06 -13.68
N HIS A 59 -13.92 17.00 -14.60
CA HIS A 59 -14.10 17.22 -16.04
C HIS A 59 -13.13 16.30 -16.82
N PRO A 60 -13.38 15.96 -18.10
CA PRO A 60 -12.50 15.12 -18.93
C PRO A 60 -11.02 15.53 -18.96
N GLU A 61 -10.69 16.79 -18.67
CA GLU A 61 -9.32 17.29 -18.67
C GLU A 61 -8.76 17.55 -17.25
N VAL A 62 -9.58 17.46 -16.21
CA VAL A 62 -9.19 17.79 -14.84
C VAL A 62 -9.56 16.66 -13.88
N SER A 63 -8.51 16.01 -13.36
CA SER A 63 -8.59 15.12 -12.20
C SER A 63 -7.92 15.77 -10.99
N VAL A 64 -8.52 15.62 -9.82
CA VAL A 64 -7.96 16.06 -8.54
C VAL A 64 -7.82 14.85 -7.62
N GLU A 65 -6.77 14.84 -6.82
CA GLU A 65 -6.58 13.85 -5.77
C GLU A 65 -7.04 14.40 -4.42
N VAL A 66 -7.88 13.64 -3.72
CA VAL A 66 -8.41 13.97 -2.40
C VAL A 66 -8.09 12.83 -1.44
N THR A 67 -7.48 13.16 -0.31
CA THR A 67 -7.17 12.17 0.72
C THR A 67 -8.41 11.93 1.59
N ALA A 68 -8.99 10.74 1.52
CA ALA A 68 -10.06 10.32 2.40
C ALA A 68 -9.45 9.81 3.72
N ASN A 69 -9.73 10.51 4.82
CA ASN A 69 -9.32 10.11 6.15
C ASN A 69 -10.46 9.33 6.83
N ILE A 70 -10.27 8.03 7.02
CA ILE A 70 -11.28 7.13 7.54
C ILE A 70 -10.94 6.79 9.00
N ALA A 71 -11.78 7.26 9.93
CA ALA A 71 -11.55 7.11 11.36
C ALA A 71 -12.80 6.59 12.10
N ARG A 72 -12.59 6.05 13.31
CA ARG A 72 -13.68 5.55 14.18
C ARG A 72 -14.43 6.67 14.90
N ASN A 73 -13.73 7.77 15.14
CA ASN A 73 -14.15 8.88 15.98
C ASN A 73 -13.34 10.14 15.58
N LYS A 74 -13.89 11.30 15.93
CA LYS A 74 -13.34 12.60 15.52
C LYS A 74 -11.93 12.85 16.08
N GLU A 75 -11.69 12.40 17.32
CA GLU A 75 -10.40 12.54 18.01
C GLU A 75 -9.28 11.74 17.33
N GLU A 76 -9.55 10.48 16.92
CA GLU A 76 -8.58 9.70 16.12
C GLU A 76 -8.35 10.31 14.75
N ALA A 77 -9.37 10.92 14.13
CA ALA A 77 -9.21 11.55 12.82
C ALA A 77 -8.17 12.69 12.86
N GLU A 78 -8.20 13.51 13.91
CA GLU A 78 -7.25 14.61 14.13
C GLU A 78 -5.83 14.08 14.44
N GLN A 79 -5.74 12.98 15.19
CA GLN A 79 -4.47 12.30 15.45
C GLN A 79 -3.85 11.71 14.18
N GLN A 80 -4.65 11.11 13.30
CA GLN A 80 -4.19 10.57 12.02
C GLN A 80 -3.72 11.67 11.06
N LEU A 81 -4.39 12.82 11.04
CA LEU A 81 -3.96 13.97 10.24
C LEU A 81 -2.64 14.58 10.74
N SER A 82 -2.40 14.55 12.05
CA SER A 82 -1.15 15.07 12.64
C SER A 82 0.02 14.09 12.56
N GLN A 83 -0.23 12.79 12.66
CA GLN A 83 0.81 11.75 12.68
C GLN A 83 1.10 11.14 11.30
N GLY A 84 0.27 11.42 10.29
CA GLY A 84 0.52 11.02 8.90
C GLY A 84 0.37 9.53 8.60
N TYR A 85 -0.10 8.72 9.56
CA TYR A 85 -0.32 7.29 9.37
C TYR A 85 -1.47 6.76 10.24
N ALA A 86 -2.17 5.72 9.76
CA ALA A 86 -3.25 5.06 10.47
C ALA A 86 -2.71 4.33 11.72
N VAL A 87 -3.13 4.76 12.92
CA VAL A 87 -2.57 4.32 14.22
C VAL A 87 -2.97 2.87 14.61
N SER A 88 -3.27 1.98 13.66
CA SER A 88 -3.58 0.57 14.00
C SER A 88 -3.30 -0.48 12.93
N ALA A 89 -2.55 -0.16 11.89
CA ALA A 89 -1.98 -1.21 11.05
C ALA A 89 -0.56 -1.52 11.54
N VAL A 90 -0.42 -2.61 12.30
CA VAL A 90 0.76 -3.48 12.14
C VAL A 90 0.97 -3.62 10.63
N PRO A 91 2.16 -3.34 10.08
CA PRO A 91 2.37 -3.38 8.64
C PRO A 91 1.92 -4.76 8.14
N ALA A 92 0.83 -4.77 7.38
CA ALA A 92 0.49 -5.92 6.57
C ALA A 92 1.53 -5.95 5.44
N GLU A 93 2.69 -6.52 5.75
CA GLU A 93 3.64 -7.01 4.76
C GLU A 93 3.01 -8.17 4.00
N GLU A 94 2.06 -7.88 3.10
CA GLU A 94 1.63 -8.82 2.07
C GLU A 94 0.94 -8.14 0.88
N ASP A 95 1.70 -7.33 0.13
CA ASP A 95 1.46 -7.15 -1.31
C ASP A 95 2.77 -7.47 -2.06
N ARG A 96 3.18 -8.75 -1.99
CA ARG A 96 4.03 -9.31 -3.05
C ARG A 96 3.15 -9.46 -4.28
N GLN A 97 3.10 -8.45 -5.13
CA GLN A 97 2.56 -8.65 -6.47
C GLN A 97 3.45 -9.67 -7.22
N PRO A 98 2.86 -10.65 -7.93
CA PRO A 98 3.60 -11.60 -8.73
C PRO A 98 3.95 -10.94 -10.07
N GLU A 99 5.13 -10.35 -10.20
CA GLU A 99 5.62 -9.92 -11.50
C GLU A 99 6.16 -11.14 -12.26
N LYS A 100 5.36 -11.63 -13.20
CA LYS A 100 5.81 -12.59 -14.21
C LYS A 100 6.75 -11.91 -15.21
N ALA A 101 7.79 -12.66 -15.55
CA ALA A 101 8.44 -12.72 -16.86
C ALA A 101 9.28 -11.51 -17.28
N SER A 102 10.58 -11.62 -17.02
CA SER A 102 11.61 -11.30 -18.01
C SER A 102 12.77 -12.28 -17.83
N THR A 103 12.80 -13.32 -18.65
CA THR A 103 14.04 -14.06 -18.96
C THR A 103 14.57 -13.55 -20.31
N PRO A 104 15.77 -13.92 -20.76
CA PRO A 104 17.08 -13.86 -20.08
C PRO A 104 18.13 -13.22 -21.03
N SER A 105 19.11 -12.48 -20.54
CA SER A 105 20.26 -12.08 -21.36
C SER A 105 21.56 -12.12 -20.56
N SER A 106 22.40 -13.05 -21.00
CA SER A 106 23.86 -13.15 -20.83
C SER A 106 24.57 -11.92 -20.29
N ASP A 107 25.35 -12.10 -19.24
CA ASP A 107 26.81 -12.01 -19.36
C ASP A 107 27.44 -12.64 -18.12
N ASN A 108 28.35 -13.59 -18.33
CA ASN A 108 29.52 -13.88 -17.49
C ASN A 108 30.17 -15.13 -18.05
N THR A 109 31.00 -14.92 -19.07
CA THR A 109 32.12 -15.80 -19.40
C THR A 109 33.03 -15.87 -18.17
N ASP A 110 33.12 -17.04 -17.54
CA ASP A 110 34.43 -17.68 -17.32
C ASP A 110 34.19 -19.13 -16.90
N GLY A 111 34.73 -20.05 -17.68
CA GLY A 111 35.06 -21.37 -17.18
C GLY A 111 36.48 -21.69 -17.62
N PRO A 112 36.98 -22.90 -17.36
CA PRO A 112 36.63 -23.81 -16.27
C PRO A 112 37.92 -24.33 -15.62
N ILE A 113 38.01 -24.52 -14.29
CA ILE A 113 39.11 -25.34 -13.77
C ILE A 113 38.62 -26.37 -12.77
N LYS A 114 38.73 -27.60 -13.27
CA LYS A 114 38.35 -28.90 -12.75
C LYS A 114 38.87 -29.19 -11.35
N ALA A 115 38.04 -29.95 -10.65
CA ALA A 115 38.41 -30.83 -9.55
C ALA A 115 39.64 -31.70 -9.86
N ASN A 116 40.57 -31.72 -8.91
CA ASN A 116 41.61 -32.71 -8.67
C ASN A 116 42.22 -32.29 -7.31
N LEU A 117 42.61 -33.09 -6.33
CA LEU A 117 42.60 -34.52 -6.04
C LEU A 117 43.11 -34.56 -4.59
N MET A 118 42.39 -35.28 -3.75
CA MET A 118 42.79 -35.59 -2.39
C MET A 118 43.87 -36.67 -2.47
N ALA A 119 45.12 -36.35 -2.11
CA ALA A 119 46.14 -37.34 -1.80
C ALA A 119 47.21 -36.71 -0.91
N SER A 120 47.30 -37.31 0.27
CA SER A 120 48.25 -37.15 1.37
C SER A 120 49.67 -37.50 0.98
N GLU A 121 50.63 -36.63 1.29
CA GLU A 121 52.05 -36.95 1.46
C GLU A 121 52.68 -35.87 2.35
N ASP A 122 52.74 -36.10 3.67
CA ASP A 122 53.76 -35.49 4.52
C ASP A 122 54.53 -36.62 5.21
N LYS A 123 55.78 -36.75 4.79
CA LYS A 123 56.73 -37.79 5.14
C LYS A 123 57.86 -37.15 5.92
N GLY A 124 58.10 -37.65 7.12
CA GLY A 124 59.39 -37.57 7.84
C GLY A 124 59.45 -36.42 8.84
N LYS A 125 59.67 -36.72 10.15
CA LYS A 125 61.01 -36.90 10.79
C LYS A 125 61.79 -35.59 10.80
N GLU A 126 62.40 -35.08 11.85
CA GLU A 126 63.19 -35.57 13.00
C GLU A 126 63.44 -34.24 13.80
N ASP A 127 63.55 -34.10 15.12
CA ASP A 127 64.20 -34.81 16.23
C ASP A 127 63.50 -34.42 17.56
#